data_AF-A0A959L5T8-F1
#
_entry.id   AF-A0A959L5T8-F1
#
_cell.length_a   1.000
_cell.length_b   1.000
_cell.length_c   1.000
_cell.angle_alpha   90.00
_cell.angle_beta   90.00
_cell.angle_gamma   90.00
#
_symmetry.space_group_name_H-M   'P 1'
#
loop_
_entity.id
_entity.type
_entity.pdbx_description
1 polymer ?
#
loop_
_entity_poly.entity_id
_entity_poly.type
_entity_poly.pdbx_seq_one_letter_code
_entity_poly.pdbx_strand_id
1 'polypeptide(L)'
;HLPKDQFIGTGAWFFLIINTFKFPFHFLVWHTITLSSLTLNICMVPVIALGFFLGVYIVGKFNDARYRRFALLMTGIAAIVMLFQ
;
A
#
# COMPACT_ATOMS: atom_id res chain seq x y z
N HIS A 1 -16.42 -9.62 -13.28
CA HIS A 1 -15.37 -8.63 -13.57
C HIS A 1 -15.57 -7.45 -12.65
N LEU A 2 -14.68 -7.22 -11.68
CA LEU A 2 -14.76 -6.03 -10.83
C LEU A 2 -14.13 -4.85 -11.58
N PRO A 3 -14.78 -3.68 -11.64
CA PRO A 3 -14.15 -2.46 -12.15
C PRO A 3 -12.85 -2.18 -11.41
N LYS A 4 -11.83 -1.70 -12.12
CA LYS A 4 -10.50 -1.34 -11.59
C LYS A 4 -10.58 -0.56 -10.28
N ASP A 5 -11.42 0.47 -10.25
CA ASP A 5 -11.49 1.40 -9.13
C ASP A 5 -12.06 0.74 -7.87
N GLN A 6 -13.02 -0.18 -8.03
CA GLN A 6 -13.56 -0.97 -6.92
C GLN A 6 -12.51 -1.94 -6.39
N PHE A 7 -11.74 -2.59 -7.27
CA PHE A 7 -10.67 -3.51 -6.85
C PHE A 7 -9.58 -2.78 -6.04
N ILE A 8 -9.12 -1.62 -6.53
CA ILE A 8 -8.13 -0.79 -5.84
C ILE A 8 -8.70 -0.25 -4.52
N GLY A 9 -9.94 0.25 -4.55
CA GLY A 9 -10.60 0.83 -3.39
C GLY A 9 -10.82 -0.19 -2.26
N THR A 10 -11.30 -1.39 -2.58
CA THR A 10 -11.47 -2.46 -1.57
C THR A 10 -10.14 -2.85 -0.94
N GLY A 11 -9.07 -2.97 -1.74
CA GLY A 11 -7.73 -3.21 -1.22
C GLY A 11 -7.26 -2.11 -0.28
N ALA A 12 -7.44 -0.84 -0.65
CA ALA A 12 -7.07 0.30 0.18
C ALA A 12 -7.82 0.31 1.51
N TRP A 13 -9.16 0.13 1.49
CA TRP A 13 -9.96 0.04 2.70
C TRP A 13 -9.57 -1.15 3.59
N PHE A 14 -9.31 -2.31 2.99
CA PHE A 14 -8.87 -3.51 3.72
C PHE A 14 -7.55 -3.27 4.47
N PHE A 15 -6.53 -2.73 3.79
CA PHE A 15 -5.25 -2.42 4.43
C PHE A 15 -5.37 -1.29 5.45
N LEU A 16 -6.22 -0.29 5.23
CA LEU A 16 -6.45 0.77 6.21
C LEU A 16 -7.00 0.22 7.52
N ILE A 17 -8.02 -0.65 7.45
CA ILE A 17 -8.64 -1.27 8.63
C ILE A 17 -7.61 -2.13 9.36
N ILE A 18 -6.88 -2.99 8.64
CA ILE A 18 -5.87 -3.87 9.23
C ILE A 18 -4.75 -3.08 9.90
N ASN A 19 -4.22 -2.05 9.23
CA ASN A 19 -3.14 -1.26 9.80
C ASN A 19 -3.61 -0.42 11.00
N THR A 20 -4.82 0.14 10.95
CA THR A 20 -5.42 0.83 12.10
C THR A 20 -5.59 -0.12 13.29
N PHE A 21 -6.05 -1.34 13.05
CA PHE A 21 -6.16 -2.35 14.10
C PHE A 21 -4.79 -2.78 14.66
N LYS A 22 -3.74 -2.80 13.83
CA LYS A 22 -2.36 -3.12 14.26
C LYS A 22 -1.71 -2.00 15.09
N PHE A 23 -2.10 -0.75 14.87
CA PHE A 23 -1.47 0.40 15.50
C PHE A 23 -1.46 0.35 17.05
N PRO A 24 -2.57 -0.01 17.73
CA PRO A 24 -2.57 -0.24 19.17
C PRO A 24 -1.49 -1.22 19.65
N PHE A 25 -1.24 -2.32 18.92
CA PHE A 25 -0.22 -3.30 19.30
C PHE A 25 1.20 -2.75 19.21
N HIS A 26 1.48 -1.92 18.19
CA HIS A 26 2.77 -1.24 18.07
C HIS A 26 3.05 -0.29 19.24
N PHE A 27 2.01 0.35 19.77
CA PHE A 27 2.12 1.26 20.90
C PHE A 27 2.17 0.53 22.26
N LEU A 28 1.26 -0.42 22.48
CA LEU A 28 1.01 -1.05 23.79
C LEU A 28 1.87 -2.27 24.06
N VAL A 29 2.13 -3.12 23.05
CA VAL A 29 2.76 -4.43 23.23
C VAL A 29 4.20 -4.44 22.72
N TRP A 30 4.44 -3.84 21.56
CA TRP A 30 5.75 -3.90 20.90
C TRP A 30 6.67 -2.72 21.18
N HIS A 31 6.18 -1.64 21.79
CA HIS A 31 6.96 -0.44 22.14
C HIS A 31 7.90 0.06 21.02
N THR A 32 7.47 -0.05 19.77
CA THR A 32 8.30 0.26 18.58
C THR A 32 8.22 1.72 18.17
N ILE A 33 7.32 2.50 18.77
CA ILE A 33 7.13 3.92 18.50
C ILE A 33 8.04 4.74 19.42
N THR A 34 9.11 5.28 18.86
CA THR A 34 10.03 6.22 19.52
C THR A 34 9.84 7.65 19.00
N LEU A 35 10.25 8.67 19.76
CA LEU A 35 10.23 10.08 19.30
C LEU A 35 10.95 10.26 17.96
N SER A 36 12.10 9.60 17.76
CA SER A 36 12.84 9.64 16.50
C SER A 36 12.04 9.06 15.33
N SER A 37 11.40 7.91 15.52
CA SER A 37 10.53 7.31 14.49
C SER A 37 9.33 8.20 14.15
N LEU A 38 8.79 8.92 15.14
CA LEU A 38 7.66 9.84 14.92
C LEU A 38 8.07 11.05 14.06
N THR A 39 9.22 11.66 14.36
CA THR A 39 9.76 12.78 13.56
C THR A 39 10.04 12.34 12.12
N LEU A 40 10.60 11.14 11.94
CA LEU A 40 10.87 10.58 10.62
C LEU A 40 9.57 10.36 9.84
N ASN A 41 8.53 9.80 10.48
CA ASN A 41 7.21 9.62 9.87
C ASN A 41 6.60 10.96 9.42
N ILE A 42 6.68 12.01 10.24
CA ILE A 42 6.18 13.34 9.88
C ILE A 42 6.94 13.91 8.68
N CYS A 43 8.27 13.76 8.64
CA CYS A 43 9.09 14.20 7.51
C CYS A 43 8.75 13.43 6.21
N MET A 44 8.31 12.18 6.33
CA MET A 44 7.86 11.38 5.18
C MET A 44 6.46 11.72 4.67
N VAL A 45 5.60 12.40 5.45
CA VAL A 45 4.25 12.81 5.01
C VAL A 45 4.24 13.50 3.64
N PRO A 46 5.07 14.52 3.35
CA PRO A 46 5.09 15.15 2.02
C PRO A 46 5.49 14.17 0.91
N VAL A 47 6.44 13.27 1.18
CA VAL A 47 6.87 12.25 0.21
C VAL A 47 5.75 11.26 -0.07
N ILE A 48 5.02 10.82 0.96
CA ILE A 48 3.85 9.95 0.83
C ILE A 48 2.74 10.66 0.04
N ALA A 49 2.46 11.93 0.34
CA ALA A 49 1.46 12.71 -0.38
C ALA A 49 1.82 12.83 -1.87
N LEU A 50 3.06 13.17 -2.19
CA LEU A 50 3.56 13.22 -3.58
C LEU A 50 3.42 11.85 -4.27
N GLY A 51 3.84 10.78 -3.61
CA GLY A 51 3.71 9.41 -4.11
C GLY A 51 2.26 9.00 -4.36
N PHE A 52 1.33 9.40 -3.47
CA PHE A 52 -0.09 9.15 -3.61
C PHE A 52 -0.66 9.85 -4.85
N PHE A 53 -0.43 11.15 -5.02
CA PHE A 53 -0.92 11.89 -6.19
C PHE A 53 -0.33 11.35 -7.49
N LEU A 54 0.98 11.06 -7.50
CA LEU A 54 1.66 10.47 -8.64
C LEU A 54 1.06 9.09 -8.99
N GLY A 55 0.81 8.26 -7.97
CA GLY A 55 0.19 6.95 -8.12
C GLY A 55 -1.22 7.03 -8.71
N VAL A 56 -2.07 7.91 -8.19
CA VAL A 56 -3.42 8.16 -8.72
C VAL A 56 -3.37 8.60 -10.18
N TYR A 57 -2.47 9.54 -10.52
CA TYR A 57 -2.28 10.01 -11.89
C TYR A 57 -1.86 8.89 -12.85
N ILE A 58 -0.90 8.06 -12.45
CA ILE A 58 -0.40 6.96 -13.27
C ILE A 58 -1.50 5.90 -13.46
N VAL A 59 -2.14 5.45 -12.37
CA VAL A 59 -3.20 4.42 -12.42
C VAL A 59 -4.40 4.88 -13.24
N GLY A 60 -4.72 6.18 -13.22
CA GLY A 60 -5.76 6.76 -14.06
C GLY A 60 -5.54 6.53 -15.56
N LYS A 61 -4.28 6.42 -16.02
CA LYS A 61 -3.96 6.15 -17.44
C LYS A 61 -4.07 4.68 -17.85
N PHE A 62 -4.22 3.75 -16.91
CA PHE A 62 -4.32 2.33 -17.22
C PHE A 62 -5.76 1.95 -17.61
N ASN A 63 -5.90 1.29 -18.76
CA ASN A 63 -7.13 0.57 -19.11
C ASN A 63 -7.23 -0.73 -18.29
N ASP A 64 -8.44 -1.18 -17.96
CA ASP A 64 -8.73 -2.31 -17.06
C ASP A 64 -7.96 -3.60 -17.45
N ALA A 65 -7.88 -3.90 -18.75
CA ALA A 65 -7.15 -5.06 -19.25
C ALA A 65 -5.64 -4.98 -18.98
N ARG A 66 -5.04 -3.79 -19.10
CA ARG A 66 -3.61 -3.56 -18.81
C ARG A 66 -3.34 -3.61 -17.31
N TYR A 67 -4.22 -3.02 -16.51
CA TYR A 67 -4.15 -3.10 -15.06
C TYR A 67 -4.15 -4.56 -14.57
N ARG A 68 -5.05 -5.38 -15.12
CA ARG A 68 -5.13 -6.81 -14.75
C ARG A 68 -3.88 -7.61 -15.12
N ARG A 69 -3.34 -7.40 -16.33
CA ARG A 69 -2.08 -8.05 -16.75
C ARG A 69 -0.91 -7.62 -15.87
N PHE A 70 -0.84 -6.34 -15.53
CA PHE A 70 0.17 -5.81 -14.62
C PHE A 70 0.06 -6.44 -13.23
N ALA A 71 -1.14 -6.50 -12.66
CA ALA A 71 -1.37 -7.14 -11.37
C ALA A 71 -0.93 -8.61 -11.36
N LEU A 72 -1.30 -9.39 -12.39
CA LEU A 72 -0.89 -10.79 -12.54
C LEU A 72 0.64 -10.94 -12.65
N LEU A 73 1.30 -10.08 -13.42
CA LEU A 73 2.77 -10.05 -13.53
C LEU A 73 3.42 -9.76 -12.18
N MET A 74 2.95 -8.75 -11.46
CA MET A 74 3.46 -8.40 -10.13
C MET A 74 3.25 -9.53 -9.13
N THR A 75 2.08 -10.19 -9.13
CA THR A 75 1.82 -11.36 -8.29
C THR A 75 2.75 -12.52 -8.64
N GLY A 76 3.00 -12.78 -9.93
CA GLY A 76 3.94 -13.81 -10.37
C GLY A 76 5.37 -13.52 -9.89
N ILE A 77 5.84 -12.27 -10.04
CA ILE A 77 7.14 -11.84 -9.53
C ILE A 77 7.21 -12.00 -8.02
N ALA A 78 6.20 -11.55 -7.28
CA ALA A 78 6.15 -11.67 -5.82
C ALA A 78 6.19 -13.14 -5.36
N ALA A 79 5.46 -14.03 -6.04
CA ALA A 79 5.48 -15.46 -5.75
C ALA A 79 6.88 -16.07 -5.99
N ILE A 80 7.55 -15.69 -7.09
CA ILE A 80 8.92 -16.13 -7.36
C ILE A 80 9.88 -15.62 -6.27
N VAL A 81 9.81 -14.33 -5.92
CA VAL A 81 10.65 -13.75 -4.85
C VAL A 81 10.42 -14.49 -3.53
N MET A 82 9.18 -14.80 -3.19
CA MET A 82 8.82 -15.54 -1.97
C MET A 82 9.38 -16.97 -1.92
N LEU A 83 9.69 -17.60 -3.05
CA LEU A 83 10.34 -18.93 -3.08
C LEU A 83 11.84 -18.86 -2.77
N PHE A 84 12.45 -17.70 -2.94
CA PHE A 84 13.89 -17.48 -2.73
C PHE A 84 14.19 -16.61 -1.49
N GLN A 85 13.16 -16.15 -0.77
CA GLN A 85 13.24 -15.49 0.54
C GLN A 85 12.90 -16.47 1.65
#